data_AF-A0AA97JHV1-F1
#
_entry.id   AF-A0AA97JHV1-F1
#
_cell.length_a   1.000
_cell.length_b   1.000
_cell.length_c   1.000
_cell.angle_alpha   90.00
_cell.angle_beta   90.00
_cell.angle_gamma   90.00
#
_symmetry.space_group_name_H-M   'P 1'
#
loop_
_entity.id
_entity.type
_entity.pdbx_description
1 polymer ?
#
loop_
_entity_poly.entity_id
_entity_poly.type
_entity_poly.pdbx_seq_one_letter_code
_entity_poly.pdbx_strand_id
1 'polypeptide(L)'
;MFKLCALSMVLCLLAPSRATTPGTVVRVNQEALEYVCQQGRPFLLQGLMKIQIPAFKPGGFILGQLLNIVGIKILDVQLPHLSVKLIPKTGVQLSLSCHFHISGNIMEFKVGSSILLDVRLTRSPHGFPILSITACKSILGDVQVIVGGNNLLGFLKPLQNHIRAILIDKMCLSVSNVVLGLNAKLGTMVDLNTISRGSHLGYSLLEQPEITSDYIDLGLNAAFELMGKPIEDSSPSLPFSLPPQETVSDDSMMNMGMSEQMFRSYFATLEQSGAFNLFIGGQSGSGGIQLSTSMLQSAIPSLSSQYPQDVAVALNVVLAKLPVITLVEGGAVLSISPAVQVAVGSSASSSETLCTLEADVRLGLQLSVTTTSLKIVVALQGAIGLEVVSSSVKVEQVDQLREIVVSVFEKAYLLHLNAVLSVGVSLPKIANIQYVDPAIEIHKGYAQVNCDLDYLA
;
A
#
# COMPACT_ATOMS: atom_id res chain seq x y z
N MET A 1 -43.15 2.77 -15.86
CA MET A 1 -41.82 3.36 -16.14
C MET A 1 -41.57 4.65 -15.37
N PHE A 2 -42.36 5.71 -15.55
CA PHE A 2 -42.12 7.02 -14.91
C PHE A 2 -41.94 6.97 -13.38
N LYS A 3 -42.74 6.14 -12.68
CA LYS A 3 -42.64 5.95 -11.22
C LYS A 3 -41.37 5.20 -10.77
N LEU A 4 -40.82 4.29 -11.59
CA LEU A 4 -39.56 3.61 -11.31
C LEU A 4 -38.35 4.53 -11.58
N CYS A 5 -38.42 5.36 -12.63
CA CYS A 5 -37.39 6.36 -12.90
C CYS A 5 -37.34 7.44 -11.81
N ALA A 6 -38.50 7.88 -11.31
CA ALA A 6 -38.58 8.83 -10.19
C ALA A 6 -38.03 8.23 -8.90
N LEU A 7 -38.33 6.95 -8.61
CA LEU A 7 -37.77 6.23 -7.46
C LEU A 7 -36.24 6.11 -7.56
N SER A 8 -35.72 5.77 -8.74
CA SER A 8 -34.27 5.73 -9.00
C SER A 8 -33.59 7.09 -8.79
N MET A 9 -34.23 8.19 -9.22
CA MET A 9 -33.71 9.54 -9.01
C MET A 9 -33.71 9.95 -7.53
N VAL A 10 -34.77 9.60 -6.79
CA VAL A 10 -34.87 9.88 -5.35
C VAL A 10 -33.87 9.04 -4.54
N LEU A 11 -33.61 7.78 -4.94
CA LEU A 11 -32.55 6.98 -4.32
C LEU A 11 -31.14 7.52 -4.60
N CYS A 12 -30.89 8.09 -5.79
CA CYS A 12 -29.61 8.75 -6.09
C CYS A 12 -29.39 10.01 -5.23
N LEU A 13 -30.45 10.71 -4.84
CA LEU A 13 -30.38 11.89 -3.95
C LEU A 13 -30.16 11.54 -2.47
N LEU A 14 -30.40 10.28 -2.08
CA LEU A 14 -30.22 9.78 -0.71
C LEU A 14 -28.84 9.14 -0.48
N ALA A 15 -28.03 8.98 -1.54
CA ALA A 15 -26.65 8.56 -1.39
C ALA A 15 -25.85 9.75 -0.84
N PRO A 16 -25.22 9.66 0.34
CA PRO A 16 -24.25 10.66 0.74
C PRO A 16 -23.10 10.62 -0.28
N SER A 17 -23.05 11.56 -1.21
CA SER A 17 -21.89 11.80 -2.05
C SER A 17 -20.80 12.43 -1.20
N ARG A 18 -20.19 11.65 -0.32
CA ARG A 18 -18.83 11.96 0.14
C ARG A 18 -17.93 11.46 -0.98
N ALA A 19 -17.80 12.26 -2.05
CA ALA A 19 -16.71 12.09 -2.99
C ALA A 19 -15.43 12.44 -2.22
N THR A 20 -14.91 11.47 -1.48
CA THR A 20 -13.61 11.57 -0.82
C THR A 20 -12.59 11.35 -1.92
N THR A 21 -11.82 12.37 -2.28
CA THR A 21 -10.73 12.21 -3.25
C THR A 21 -9.68 11.27 -2.67
N PRO A 22 -9.07 10.38 -3.46
CA PRO A 22 -8.05 9.48 -2.97
C PRO A 22 -6.88 10.25 -2.38
N GLY A 23 -6.46 9.86 -1.17
CA GLY A 23 -5.23 10.35 -0.56
C GLY A 23 -4.00 9.57 -1.05
N THR A 24 -4.22 8.39 -1.62
CA THR A 24 -3.19 7.55 -2.21
C THR A 24 -3.71 6.95 -3.51
N VAL A 25 -2.91 6.96 -4.57
CA VAL A 25 -3.23 6.30 -5.84
C VAL A 25 -2.12 5.32 -6.13
N VAL A 26 -2.49 4.06 -6.42
CA VAL A 26 -1.57 3.02 -6.86
C VAL A 26 -1.86 2.71 -8.32
N ARG A 27 -0.88 2.96 -9.18
CA ARG A 27 -0.90 2.59 -10.60
C ARG A 27 -0.13 1.30 -10.80
N VAL A 28 -0.77 0.32 -11.44
CA VAL A 28 -0.18 -0.94 -11.87
C VAL A 28 -0.09 -0.92 -13.38
N ASN A 29 1.12 -0.89 -13.92
CA ASN A 29 1.36 -0.83 -15.37
C ASN A 29 1.23 -2.22 -16.01
N GLN A 30 1.04 -2.25 -17.33
CA GLN A 30 0.96 -3.49 -18.12
C GLN A 30 2.15 -4.44 -17.85
N GLU A 31 3.36 -3.90 -17.66
CA GLU A 31 4.55 -4.68 -17.34
C GLU A 31 4.43 -5.46 -16.03
N ALA A 32 3.86 -4.86 -14.99
CA ALA A 32 3.59 -5.56 -13.73
C ALA A 32 2.68 -6.77 -13.92
N LEU A 33 1.66 -6.63 -14.78
CA LEU A 33 0.74 -7.74 -15.08
C LEU A 33 1.45 -8.85 -15.83
N GLU A 34 2.32 -8.51 -16.78
CA GLU A 34 3.12 -9.47 -17.52
C GLU A 34 4.06 -10.24 -16.59
N TYR A 35 4.76 -9.52 -15.70
CA TYR A 35 5.59 -10.12 -14.66
C TYR A 35 4.79 -11.07 -13.76
N VAL A 36 3.67 -10.61 -13.18
CA VAL A 36 2.78 -11.43 -12.33
C VAL A 36 2.29 -12.67 -13.09
N CYS A 37 1.96 -12.54 -14.37
CA CYS A 37 1.56 -13.69 -15.19
C CYS A 37 2.70 -14.70 -15.36
N GLN A 38 3.94 -14.26 -15.62
CA GLN A 38 5.06 -15.18 -15.72
C GLN A 38 5.36 -15.87 -14.38
N GLN A 39 5.29 -15.14 -13.27
CA GLN A 39 5.44 -15.73 -11.92
C GLN A 39 4.29 -16.69 -11.57
N GLY A 40 3.10 -16.45 -12.12
CA GLY A 40 1.93 -17.32 -11.99
C GLY A 40 1.99 -18.62 -12.80
N ARG A 41 2.92 -18.74 -13.77
CA ARG A 41 3.03 -19.89 -14.68
C ARG A 41 3.08 -21.25 -13.97
N PRO A 42 3.86 -21.47 -12.90
CA PRO A 42 3.88 -22.77 -12.21
C PRO A 42 2.52 -23.16 -11.61
N PHE A 43 1.77 -22.19 -11.08
CA PHE A 43 0.43 -22.44 -10.53
C PHE A 43 -0.58 -22.83 -11.61
N LEU A 44 -0.50 -22.18 -12.78
CA LEU A 44 -1.30 -22.54 -13.95
C LEU A 44 -0.99 -23.96 -14.43
N LEU A 45 0.30 -24.29 -14.58
CA LEU A 45 0.74 -25.63 -14.98
C LEU A 45 0.28 -26.69 -13.97
N GLN A 46 0.44 -26.43 -12.67
CA GLN A 46 0.00 -27.33 -11.62
C GLN A 46 -1.53 -27.53 -11.64
N GLY A 47 -2.30 -26.47 -11.88
CA GLY A 47 -3.74 -26.56 -12.06
C GLY A 47 -4.11 -27.46 -13.24
N LEU A 48 -3.49 -27.26 -14.40
CA LEU A 48 -3.78 -28.02 -15.62
C LEU A 48 -3.39 -29.51 -15.49
N MET A 49 -2.25 -29.80 -14.84
CA MET A 49 -1.78 -31.16 -14.56
C MET A 49 -2.74 -31.95 -13.65
N LYS A 50 -3.51 -31.27 -12.80
CA LYS A 50 -4.48 -31.91 -11.87
C LYS A 50 -5.82 -32.28 -12.54
N ILE A 51 -6.02 -31.98 -13.82
CA ILE A 51 -7.26 -32.33 -14.52
C ILE A 51 -7.42 -33.85 -14.57
N GLN A 52 -8.55 -34.33 -14.04
CA GLN A 52 -8.89 -35.74 -14.07
C GLN A 52 -9.68 -36.07 -15.34
N ILE A 53 -9.19 -37.05 -16.11
CA ILE A 53 -9.86 -37.53 -17.31
C ILE A 53 -10.48 -38.91 -17.00
N PRO A 54 -11.82 -39.02 -16.98
CA PRO A 54 -12.49 -40.30 -16.74
C PRO A 54 -12.15 -41.34 -17.79
N ALA A 55 -12.15 -42.61 -17.40
CA ALA A 55 -11.96 -43.73 -18.32
C ALA A 55 -12.98 -43.69 -19.46
N PHE A 56 -12.54 -44.07 -20.66
CA PHE A 56 -13.40 -44.17 -21.84
C PHE A 56 -13.85 -45.61 -22.04
N LYS A 57 -15.17 -45.83 -22.01
CA LYS A 57 -15.81 -47.13 -22.26
C LYS A 57 -16.82 -46.98 -23.40
N PRO A 58 -16.51 -47.44 -24.62
CA PRO A 58 -17.47 -47.37 -25.72
C PRO A 58 -18.62 -48.36 -25.48
N GLY A 59 -19.86 -47.93 -25.75
CA GLY A 59 -21.04 -48.78 -25.66
C GLY A 59 -21.28 -49.56 -26.96
N GLY A 60 -21.47 -50.89 -26.84
CA GLY A 60 -21.97 -51.76 -27.91
C GLY A 60 -20.91 -52.25 -28.93
N PHE A 61 -20.98 -53.56 -29.23
CA PHE A 61 -20.15 -54.35 -30.17
C PHE A 61 -18.74 -54.78 -29.72
N ILE A 62 -18.30 -55.92 -30.27
CA ILE A 62 -17.07 -56.68 -29.96
C ILE A 62 -15.79 -55.85 -30.19
N LEU A 63 -15.82 -54.89 -31.13
CA LEU A 63 -14.73 -53.91 -31.35
C LEU A 63 -14.64 -52.83 -30.25
N GLY A 64 -15.70 -52.60 -29.47
CA GLY A 64 -15.70 -51.65 -28.35
C GLY A 64 -14.85 -52.12 -27.16
N GLN A 65 -14.71 -53.43 -26.95
CA GLN A 65 -13.89 -53.95 -25.85
C GLN A 65 -12.39 -53.62 -26.01
N LEU A 66 -11.90 -53.47 -27.25
CA LEU A 66 -10.52 -53.12 -27.57
C LEU A 66 -10.19 -51.62 -27.37
N LEU A 67 -11.22 -50.79 -27.14
CA LEU A 67 -11.11 -49.34 -26.97
C LEU A 67 -11.45 -48.89 -25.54
N ASN A 68 -11.43 -49.82 -24.58
CA ASN A 68 -11.56 -49.50 -23.17
C ASN A 68 -10.26 -48.87 -22.65
N ILE A 69 -10.21 -47.53 -22.64
CA ILE A 69 -9.04 -46.78 -22.17
C ILE A 69 -9.26 -46.42 -20.71
N VAL A 70 -8.44 -47.01 -19.84
CA VAL A 70 -8.45 -46.80 -18.39
C VAL A 70 -7.15 -46.17 -17.93
N GLY A 71 -7.17 -45.57 -16.75
CA GLY A 71 -6.00 -44.95 -16.16
C GLY A 71 -5.51 -43.72 -16.94
N ILE A 72 -6.42 -42.98 -17.57
CA ILE A 72 -6.07 -41.78 -18.35
C ILE A 72 -5.51 -40.71 -17.39
N LYS A 73 -4.28 -40.28 -17.64
CA LYS A 73 -3.56 -39.29 -16.82
C LYS A 73 -2.81 -38.31 -17.72
N ILE A 74 -2.77 -37.07 -17.29
CA ILE A 74 -1.90 -36.06 -17.90
C ILE A 74 -0.49 -36.30 -17.34
N LEU A 75 0.46 -36.56 -18.23
CA LEU A 75 1.87 -36.79 -17.88
C LEU A 75 2.66 -35.48 -17.86
N ASP A 76 2.37 -34.59 -18.81
CA ASP A 76 3.03 -33.30 -18.95
C ASP A 76 2.09 -32.26 -19.56
N VAL A 77 2.31 -30.99 -19.20
CA VAL A 77 1.67 -29.82 -19.81
C VAL A 77 2.73 -28.78 -20.09
N GLN A 78 2.87 -28.39 -21.34
CA GLN A 78 3.71 -27.27 -21.74
C GLN A 78 2.84 -26.04 -21.96
N LEU A 79 3.32 -24.88 -21.49
CA LEU A 79 2.67 -23.58 -21.68
C LEU A 79 3.59 -22.67 -22.51
N PRO A 80 3.73 -22.89 -23.84
CA PRO A 80 4.61 -22.09 -24.68
C PRO A 80 4.23 -20.60 -24.74
N HIS A 81 2.93 -20.29 -24.63
CA HIS A 81 2.45 -18.91 -24.67
C HIS A 81 1.57 -18.60 -23.47
N LEU A 82 1.89 -17.50 -22.79
CA LEU A 82 1.11 -16.90 -21.72
C LEU A 82 1.22 -15.39 -21.86
N SER A 83 0.10 -14.73 -22.12
CA SER A 83 0.02 -13.27 -22.22
C SER A 83 -1.16 -12.73 -21.44
N VAL A 84 -1.05 -11.46 -21.07
CA VAL A 84 -2.10 -10.68 -20.42
C VAL A 84 -2.29 -9.37 -21.16
N LYS A 85 -3.52 -8.88 -21.21
CA LYS A 85 -3.83 -7.59 -21.81
C LYS A 85 -4.87 -6.87 -20.96
N LEU A 86 -4.68 -5.57 -20.79
CA LEU A 86 -5.69 -4.69 -20.21
C LEU A 86 -6.85 -4.43 -21.16
N ILE A 87 -8.06 -4.55 -20.62
CA ILE A 87 -9.31 -4.26 -21.32
C ILE A 87 -9.93 -3.04 -20.64
N PRO A 88 -9.91 -1.86 -21.29
CA PRO A 88 -10.37 -0.60 -20.70
C PRO A 88 -11.76 -0.72 -20.07
N LYS A 89 -11.92 -0.08 -18.90
CA LYS A 89 -13.16 -0.06 -18.10
C LYS A 89 -13.68 -1.42 -17.63
N THR A 90 -12.96 -2.52 -17.89
CA THR A 90 -13.45 -3.88 -17.66
C THR A 90 -12.53 -4.68 -16.75
N GLY A 91 -11.26 -4.84 -17.11
CA GLY A 91 -10.37 -5.76 -16.39
C GLY A 91 -9.19 -6.21 -17.22
N VAL A 92 -8.86 -7.49 -17.11
CA VAL A 92 -7.73 -8.13 -17.80
C VAL A 92 -8.19 -9.33 -18.60
N GLN A 93 -7.56 -9.55 -19.74
CA GLN A 93 -7.75 -10.72 -20.58
C GLN A 93 -6.46 -11.55 -20.59
N LEU A 94 -6.56 -12.82 -20.22
CA LEU A 94 -5.46 -13.78 -20.23
C LEU A 94 -5.58 -14.71 -21.44
N SER A 95 -4.47 -14.93 -22.13
CA SER A 95 -4.40 -15.85 -23.27
C SER A 95 -3.29 -16.88 -23.05
N LEU A 96 -3.67 -18.15 -23.09
CA LEU A 96 -2.81 -19.29 -22.84
C LEU A 96 -2.79 -20.20 -24.07
N SER A 97 -1.63 -20.72 -24.44
CA SER A 97 -1.52 -21.87 -25.35
C SER A 97 -0.86 -23.01 -24.63
N CYS A 98 -1.51 -24.18 -24.63
CA CYS A 98 -1.08 -25.36 -23.89
C CYS A 98 -0.89 -26.57 -24.81
N HIS A 99 0.14 -27.37 -24.56
CA HIS A 99 0.32 -28.70 -25.14
C HIS A 99 0.26 -29.75 -24.04
N PHE A 100 -0.71 -30.65 -24.14
CA PHE A 100 -0.89 -31.76 -23.20
C PHE A 100 -0.27 -33.03 -23.76
N HIS A 101 0.47 -33.74 -22.91
CA HIS A 101 0.85 -35.14 -23.10
C HIS A 101 0.05 -36.00 -22.13
N ILE A 102 -0.78 -36.89 -22.65
CA ILE A 102 -1.72 -37.71 -21.89
C ILE A 102 -1.40 -39.17 -22.17
N SER A 103 -1.47 -40.00 -21.14
CA SER A 103 -1.28 -41.45 -21.24
C SER A 103 -2.51 -42.19 -20.76
N GLY A 104 -2.83 -43.30 -21.40
CA GLY A 104 -3.75 -44.33 -20.93
C GLY A 104 -3.07 -45.71 -21.02
N ASN A 105 -3.74 -46.74 -20.51
CA ASN A 105 -3.24 -48.11 -20.41
C ASN A 105 -2.57 -48.68 -21.68
N ILE A 106 -3.02 -48.30 -22.88
CA ILE A 106 -2.53 -48.85 -24.15
C ILE A 106 -2.21 -47.79 -25.22
N MET A 107 -2.36 -46.49 -24.91
CA MET A 107 -2.25 -45.40 -25.87
C MET A 107 -1.75 -44.12 -25.21
N GLU A 108 -1.07 -43.29 -26.00
CA GLU A 108 -0.74 -41.91 -25.62
C GLU A 108 -1.48 -40.90 -26.49
N PHE A 109 -1.62 -39.67 -26.01
CA PHE A 109 -2.29 -38.59 -26.71
C PHE A 109 -1.49 -37.31 -26.58
N LYS A 110 -1.41 -36.56 -27.69
CA LYS A 110 -0.93 -35.18 -27.70
C LYS A 110 -2.06 -34.26 -28.10
N VAL A 111 -2.29 -33.22 -27.32
CA VAL A 111 -3.38 -32.27 -27.55
C VAL A 111 -2.85 -30.84 -27.45
N GLY A 112 -2.92 -30.11 -28.57
CA GLY A 112 -2.73 -28.66 -28.58
C GLY A 112 -4.03 -27.94 -28.23
N SER A 113 -3.92 -26.82 -27.52
CA SER A 113 -5.10 -26.08 -27.05
C SER A 113 -4.78 -24.63 -26.74
N SER A 114 -5.81 -23.81 -26.66
CA SER A 114 -5.72 -22.41 -26.26
C SER A 114 -6.87 -22.06 -25.32
N ILE A 115 -6.60 -21.17 -24.35
CA ILE A 115 -7.59 -20.65 -23.41
C ILE A 115 -7.58 -19.13 -23.50
N LEU A 116 -8.77 -18.53 -23.64
CA LEU A 116 -8.99 -17.11 -23.48
C LEU A 116 -9.87 -16.90 -22.24
N LEU A 117 -9.38 -16.11 -21.29
CA LEU A 117 -10.03 -15.88 -20.01
C LEU A 117 -10.19 -14.38 -19.77
N ASP A 118 -11.43 -13.93 -19.65
CA ASP A 118 -11.76 -12.55 -19.31
C ASP A 118 -12.02 -12.44 -17.82
N VAL A 119 -11.25 -11.59 -17.16
CA VAL A 119 -11.29 -11.35 -15.72
C VAL A 119 -11.68 -9.91 -15.48
N ARG A 120 -12.78 -9.70 -14.77
CA ARG A 120 -13.19 -8.37 -14.32
C ARG A 120 -12.59 -8.07 -12.96
N LEU A 121 -11.99 -6.90 -12.84
CA LEU A 121 -11.46 -6.35 -11.60
C LEU A 121 -12.47 -5.35 -11.02
N THR A 122 -12.84 -5.52 -9.76
CA THR A 122 -13.80 -4.63 -9.07
C THR A 122 -13.40 -4.36 -7.63
N ARG A 123 -14.08 -3.41 -6.99
CA ARG A 123 -14.02 -3.13 -5.56
C ARG A 123 -14.96 -4.06 -4.77
N SER A 124 -14.42 -4.72 -3.75
CA SER A 124 -15.22 -5.50 -2.79
C SER A 124 -15.99 -4.60 -1.81
N PRO A 125 -17.04 -5.11 -1.13
CA PRO A 125 -17.73 -4.37 -0.08
C PRO A 125 -16.82 -3.92 1.07
N HIS A 126 -15.74 -4.66 1.31
CA HIS A 126 -14.74 -4.37 2.34
C HIS A 126 -13.59 -3.47 1.83
N GLY A 127 -13.68 -2.96 0.60
CA GLY A 127 -12.71 -1.99 0.08
C GLY A 127 -11.39 -2.58 -0.39
N PHE A 128 -11.35 -3.80 -0.92
CA PHE A 128 -10.16 -4.37 -1.58
C PHE A 128 -10.47 -4.81 -3.01
N PRO A 129 -9.47 -4.90 -3.90
CA PRO A 129 -9.67 -5.36 -5.28
C PRO A 129 -10.06 -6.83 -5.32
N ILE A 130 -11.10 -7.18 -6.08
CA ILE A 130 -11.55 -8.55 -6.29
C ILE A 130 -11.64 -8.88 -7.77
N LEU A 131 -11.08 -10.03 -8.12
CA LEU A 131 -11.10 -10.63 -9.45
C LEU A 131 -12.31 -11.55 -9.59
N SER A 132 -13.01 -11.42 -10.70
CA SER A 132 -14.14 -12.28 -11.06
C SER A 132 -14.03 -12.72 -12.51
N ILE A 133 -14.30 -14.00 -12.78
CA ILE A 133 -14.25 -14.53 -14.14
C ILE A 133 -15.56 -14.18 -14.85
N THR A 134 -15.50 -13.40 -15.93
CA THR A 134 -16.69 -13.04 -16.71
C THR A 134 -16.91 -13.98 -17.89
N ALA A 135 -15.84 -14.48 -18.49
CA ALA A 135 -15.91 -15.46 -19.57
C ALA A 135 -14.64 -16.30 -19.58
N CYS A 136 -14.78 -17.58 -19.91
CA CYS A 136 -13.66 -18.45 -20.25
C CYS A 136 -14.01 -19.27 -21.48
N LYS A 137 -13.11 -19.29 -22.46
CA LYS A 137 -13.25 -20.10 -23.67
C LYS A 137 -12.00 -20.94 -23.86
N SER A 138 -12.18 -22.25 -23.92
CA SER A 138 -11.16 -23.21 -24.30
C SER A 138 -11.39 -23.68 -25.74
N ILE A 139 -10.32 -23.73 -26.52
CA ILE A 139 -10.32 -24.25 -27.88
C ILE A 139 -9.28 -25.35 -27.94
N LEU A 140 -9.66 -26.50 -28.48
CA LEU A 140 -8.76 -27.62 -28.68
C LEU A 140 -8.49 -27.82 -30.15
N GLY A 141 -7.22 -28.07 -30.47
CA GLY A 141 -6.82 -28.57 -31.77
C GLY A 141 -7.16 -30.06 -31.93
N ASP A 142 -6.48 -30.69 -32.87
CA ASP A 142 -6.64 -32.13 -33.09
C ASP A 142 -5.96 -32.94 -31.98
N VAL A 143 -6.65 -34.02 -31.56
CA VAL A 143 -6.14 -34.99 -30.60
C VAL A 143 -5.33 -36.02 -31.39
N GLN A 144 -4.01 -35.92 -31.32
CA GLN A 144 -3.11 -36.85 -31.99
C GLN A 144 -2.93 -38.10 -31.14
N VAL A 145 -3.22 -39.28 -31.71
CA VAL A 145 -3.15 -40.55 -30.97
C VAL A 145 -1.85 -41.31 -31.27
N ILE A 146 -1.10 -41.48 -30.19
CA ILE A 146 0.09 -42.26 -29.87
C ILE A 146 -0.04 -43.79 -29.94
N VAL A 147 -0.07 -44.47 -31.10
CA VAL A 147 -0.13 -45.96 -31.13
C VAL A 147 1.06 -46.57 -31.86
N GLY A 148 2.07 -47.03 -31.11
CA GLY A 148 3.19 -47.82 -31.66
C GLY A 148 3.95 -47.17 -32.83
N GLY A 149 3.90 -45.83 -32.97
CA GLY A 149 4.58 -45.07 -34.04
C GLY A 149 3.73 -44.71 -35.27
N ASN A 150 2.49 -45.21 -35.43
CA ASN A 150 1.64 -44.92 -36.60
C ASN A 150 0.31 -44.23 -36.24
N ASN A 151 -0.06 -43.19 -37.00
CA ASN A 151 -1.35 -42.50 -36.87
C ASN A 151 -2.50 -43.35 -37.43
N LEU A 152 -3.32 -43.94 -36.56
CA LEU A 152 -4.59 -44.60 -36.94
C LEU A 152 -5.75 -43.63 -36.71
N LEU A 153 -6.51 -43.26 -37.75
CA LEU A 153 -7.35 -42.04 -37.73
C LEU A 153 -8.89 -42.24 -37.69
N GLY A 154 -9.43 -43.40 -38.09
CA GLY A 154 -10.90 -43.56 -38.24
C GLY A 154 -11.67 -43.95 -36.97
N PHE A 155 -11.24 -45.02 -36.31
CA PHE A 155 -12.00 -45.67 -35.22
C PHE A 155 -11.82 -45.00 -33.83
N LEU A 156 -10.89 -44.04 -33.72
CA LEU A 156 -10.56 -43.35 -32.47
C LEU A 156 -11.37 -42.07 -32.24
N LYS A 157 -12.22 -41.68 -33.20
CA LYS A 157 -13.03 -40.45 -33.12
C LYS A 157 -13.89 -40.36 -31.85
N PRO A 158 -14.55 -41.44 -31.36
CA PRO A 158 -15.28 -41.40 -30.09
C PRO A 158 -14.38 -41.08 -28.88
N LEU A 159 -13.19 -41.66 -28.82
CA LEU A 159 -12.20 -41.43 -27.77
C LEU A 159 -11.62 -40.01 -27.84
N GLN A 160 -11.30 -39.53 -29.04
CA GLN A 160 -10.85 -38.15 -29.26
C GLN A 160 -11.92 -37.15 -28.82
N ASN A 161 -13.20 -37.42 -29.13
CA ASN A 161 -14.31 -36.59 -28.70
C ASN A 161 -14.50 -36.60 -27.18
N HIS A 162 -14.30 -37.76 -26.53
CA HIS A 162 -14.33 -37.87 -25.06
C HIS A 162 -13.24 -37.03 -24.40
N ILE A 163 -11.99 -37.18 -24.83
CA ILE A 163 -10.85 -36.38 -24.32
C ILE A 163 -11.11 -34.89 -24.57
N ARG A 164 -11.55 -34.53 -25.77
CA ARG A 164 -11.86 -33.15 -26.14
C ARG A 164 -12.95 -32.55 -25.25
N ALA A 165 -14.05 -33.26 -25.03
CA ALA A 165 -15.15 -32.77 -24.20
C ALA A 165 -14.70 -32.52 -22.75
N ILE A 166 -13.94 -33.45 -22.17
CA ILE A 166 -13.44 -33.32 -20.79
C ILE A 166 -12.44 -32.17 -20.67
N LEU A 167 -11.49 -32.04 -21.60
CA LEU A 167 -10.51 -30.96 -21.55
C LEU A 167 -11.18 -29.59 -21.74
N ILE A 168 -12.14 -29.46 -22.67
CA ILE A 168 -12.91 -28.22 -22.84
C ILE A 168 -13.58 -27.82 -21.53
N ASP A 169 -14.26 -28.76 -20.86
CA ASP A 169 -14.96 -28.54 -19.60
C ASP A 169 -14.01 -28.19 -18.44
N LYS A 170 -12.91 -28.93 -18.29
CA LYS A 170 -12.03 -28.84 -17.10
C LYS A 170 -10.93 -27.80 -17.19
N MET A 171 -10.46 -27.46 -18.39
CA MET A 171 -9.38 -26.47 -18.55
C MET A 171 -9.78 -25.09 -18.03
N CYS A 172 -10.97 -24.62 -18.41
CA CYS A 172 -11.48 -23.33 -17.96
C CYS A 172 -11.67 -23.30 -16.44
N LEU A 173 -12.24 -24.36 -15.87
CA LEU A 173 -12.40 -24.49 -14.43
C LEU A 173 -11.05 -24.42 -13.71
N SER A 174 -10.04 -25.13 -14.22
CA SER A 174 -8.71 -25.19 -13.62
C SER A 174 -8.01 -23.84 -13.61
N VAL A 175 -7.95 -23.14 -14.75
CA VAL A 175 -7.34 -21.80 -14.84
C VAL A 175 -8.14 -20.78 -14.01
N SER A 176 -9.46 -20.85 -14.04
CA SER A 176 -10.33 -19.97 -13.24
C SER A 176 -10.04 -20.10 -11.74
N ASN A 177 -9.85 -21.33 -11.24
CA ASN A 177 -9.53 -21.55 -9.82
C ASN A 177 -8.18 -20.95 -9.41
N VAL A 178 -7.18 -20.97 -10.30
CA VAL A 178 -5.89 -20.33 -10.04
C VAL A 178 -6.05 -18.81 -9.91
N VAL A 179 -6.76 -18.19 -10.85
CA VAL A 179 -7.02 -16.74 -10.82
C VAL A 179 -7.84 -16.35 -9.59
N LEU A 180 -8.89 -17.09 -9.27
CA LEU A 180 -9.72 -16.83 -8.08
C LEU A 180 -8.94 -17.01 -6.77
N GLY A 181 -7.94 -17.89 -6.76
CA GLY A 181 -7.04 -18.07 -5.62
C GLY A 181 -6.25 -16.80 -5.26
N LEU A 182 -6.06 -15.88 -6.21
CA LEU A 182 -5.39 -14.59 -5.97
C LEU A 182 -6.22 -13.65 -5.09
N ASN A 183 -7.55 -13.79 -5.03
CA ASN A 183 -8.41 -12.93 -4.22
C ASN A 183 -8.06 -12.98 -2.73
N ALA A 184 -7.59 -14.14 -2.23
CA ALA A 184 -7.13 -14.26 -0.85
C ALA A 184 -5.89 -13.39 -0.57
N LYS A 185 -5.00 -13.24 -1.55
CA LYS A 185 -3.81 -12.38 -1.45
C LYS A 185 -4.19 -10.90 -1.59
N LEU A 186 -5.05 -10.55 -2.54
CA LEU A 186 -5.56 -9.18 -2.69
C LEU A 186 -6.28 -8.68 -1.41
N GLY A 187 -6.93 -9.59 -0.69
CA GLY A 187 -7.56 -9.30 0.60
C GLY A 187 -6.60 -8.86 1.70
N THR A 188 -5.29 -9.14 1.62
CA THR A 188 -4.32 -8.68 2.64
C THR A 188 -3.95 -7.19 2.48
N MET A 189 -4.40 -6.54 1.40
CA MET A 189 -4.15 -5.11 1.18
C MET A 189 -4.82 -4.22 2.24
N VAL A 190 -5.90 -4.70 2.85
CA VAL A 190 -6.65 -3.98 3.90
C VAL A 190 -6.12 -4.24 5.32
N ASP A 191 -4.99 -4.93 5.46
CA ASP A 191 -4.37 -5.19 6.77
C ASP A 191 -3.96 -3.86 7.45
N LEU A 192 -4.17 -3.80 8.75
CA LEU A 192 -3.81 -2.63 9.57
C LEU A 192 -2.30 -2.62 9.86
N ASN A 193 -1.69 -1.45 9.70
CA ASN A 193 -0.28 -1.20 9.97
C ASN A 193 -0.14 -0.31 11.20
N THR A 194 0.77 -0.64 12.12
CA THR A 194 1.02 0.19 13.30
C THR A 194 1.92 1.38 12.93
N ILE A 195 1.51 2.59 13.31
CA ILE A 195 2.30 3.81 13.16
C ILE A 195 3.04 4.14 14.46
N SER A 196 2.28 4.20 15.55
CA SER A 196 2.77 4.50 16.89
C SER A 196 1.90 3.76 17.91
N ARG A 197 2.09 4.02 19.21
CA ARG A 197 1.38 3.30 20.28
C ARG A 197 -0.13 3.48 20.15
N GLY A 198 -0.77 2.42 19.63
CA GLY A 198 -2.19 2.33 19.32
C GLY A 198 -2.70 3.38 18.32
N SER A 199 -1.80 3.79 17.42
CA SER A 199 -2.15 4.44 16.16
C SER A 199 -1.99 3.46 15.01
N HIS A 200 -2.98 3.38 14.13
CA HIS A 200 -3.05 2.42 13.03
C HIS A 200 -3.33 3.10 11.69
N LEU A 201 -2.90 2.45 10.61
CA LEU A 201 -3.13 2.83 9.22
C LEU A 201 -3.70 1.63 8.45
N GLY A 202 -4.88 1.79 7.89
CA GLY A 202 -5.49 0.85 6.95
C GLY A 202 -5.66 1.47 5.56
N TYR A 203 -5.46 0.67 4.52
CA TYR A 203 -5.76 1.08 3.15
C TYR A 203 -7.05 0.42 2.67
N SER A 204 -7.86 1.15 1.92
CA SER A 204 -9.03 0.59 1.26
C SER A 204 -9.34 1.34 -0.03
N LEU A 205 -9.85 0.65 -1.04
CA LEU A 205 -10.37 1.27 -2.26
C LEU A 205 -11.52 2.21 -1.91
N LEU A 206 -11.48 3.41 -2.48
CA LEU A 206 -12.60 4.36 -2.43
C LEU A 206 -13.66 3.99 -3.46
N GLU A 207 -13.22 3.76 -4.70
CA GLU A 207 -14.08 3.52 -5.86
C GLU A 207 -13.65 2.28 -6.65
N GLN A 208 -14.35 2.00 -7.75
CA GLN A 208 -13.92 0.96 -8.68
C GLN A 208 -12.55 1.32 -9.29
N PRO A 209 -11.66 0.34 -9.48
CA PRO A 209 -10.40 0.56 -10.21
C PRO A 209 -10.64 1.19 -11.58
N GLU A 210 -9.84 2.19 -11.94
CA GLU A 210 -9.83 2.77 -13.27
C GLU A 210 -8.86 1.97 -14.16
N ILE A 211 -9.32 1.55 -15.33
CA ILE A 211 -8.58 0.62 -16.18
C ILE A 211 -8.49 1.21 -17.59
N THR A 212 -7.27 1.42 -18.06
CA THR A 212 -6.95 1.91 -19.40
C THR A 212 -6.40 0.77 -20.26
N SER A 213 -5.81 1.09 -21.43
CA SER A 213 -5.06 0.12 -22.23
C SER A 213 -3.69 -0.22 -21.65
N ASP A 214 -3.17 0.63 -20.76
CA ASP A 214 -1.76 0.67 -20.40
C ASP A 214 -1.53 0.48 -18.89
N TYR A 215 -2.52 0.84 -18.07
CA TYR A 215 -2.44 0.71 -16.61
C TYR A 215 -3.79 0.49 -15.92
N ILE A 216 -3.70 0.14 -14.63
CA ILE A 216 -4.81 0.11 -13.66
C ILE A 216 -4.51 1.10 -12.54
N ASP A 217 -5.40 2.05 -12.30
CA ASP A 217 -5.33 2.96 -11.15
C ASP A 217 -6.26 2.51 -10.04
N LEU A 218 -5.68 2.36 -8.84
CA LEU A 218 -6.35 2.03 -7.59
C LEU A 218 -6.38 3.29 -6.71
N GLY A 219 -7.52 3.96 -6.64
CA GLY A 219 -7.75 5.07 -5.71
C GLY A 219 -8.00 4.55 -4.29
N LEU A 220 -7.06 4.82 -3.39
CA LEU A 220 -7.06 4.33 -2.00
C LEU A 220 -7.37 5.46 -1.00
N ASN A 221 -8.18 5.11 -0.01
CA ASN A 221 -8.30 5.81 1.26
C ASN A 221 -7.23 5.27 2.22
N ALA A 222 -6.41 6.16 2.76
CA ALA A 222 -5.51 5.89 3.87
C ALA A 222 -6.23 6.28 5.17
N ALA A 223 -6.83 5.29 5.84
CA ALA A 223 -7.56 5.49 7.08
C ALA A 223 -6.61 5.45 8.28
N PHE A 224 -6.45 6.59 8.94
CA PHE A 224 -5.66 6.72 10.15
C PHE A 224 -6.58 6.63 11.37
N GLU A 225 -6.17 5.86 12.38
CA GLU A 225 -6.91 5.66 13.61
C GLU A 225 -6.01 5.82 14.83
N LEU A 226 -6.54 6.40 15.90
CA LEU A 226 -5.91 6.48 17.22
C LEU A 226 -6.86 5.89 18.26
N MET A 227 -6.40 4.87 19.00
CA MET A 227 -7.21 4.14 19.98
C MET A 227 -8.55 3.63 19.39
N GLY A 228 -8.54 3.22 18.11
CA GLY A 228 -9.73 2.74 17.38
C GLY A 228 -10.71 3.83 16.97
N LYS A 229 -10.33 5.12 17.07
CA LYS A 229 -11.12 6.25 16.57
C LYS A 229 -10.47 6.82 15.31
N PRO A 230 -11.23 7.06 14.23
CA PRO A 230 -10.71 7.69 13.03
C PRO A 230 -10.16 9.09 13.33
N ILE A 231 -9.04 9.43 12.69
CA ILE A 231 -8.53 10.80 12.65
C ILE A 231 -9.38 11.58 11.65
N GLU A 232 -10.13 12.56 12.15
CA GLU A 232 -10.95 13.42 11.31
C GLU A 232 -10.07 14.52 10.68
N ASP A 233 -9.97 14.52 9.35
CA ASP A 233 -9.48 15.67 8.59
C ASP A 233 -10.69 16.37 7.95
N SER A 234 -11.01 17.56 8.46
CA SER A 234 -12.09 18.41 7.92
C SER A 234 -11.61 19.34 6.79
N SER A 235 -10.33 19.28 6.44
CA SER A 235 -9.74 20.10 5.38
C SER A 235 -10.28 19.68 4.01
N PRO A 236 -10.49 20.65 3.10
CA PRO A 236 -10.89 20.34 1.74
C PRO A 236 -9.79 19.50 1.06
N SER A 237 -10.19 18.38 0.48
CA SER A 237 -9.30 17.47 -0.21
C SER A 237 -9.16 17.90 -1.67
N LEU A 238 -7.93 18.22 -2.10
CA LEU A 238 -7.66 18.53 -3.50
C LEU A 238 -7.51 17.21 -4.27
N PRO A 239 -8.24 17.03 -5.39
CA PRO A 239 -8.01 15.88 -6.25
C PRO A 239 -6.59 15.96 -6.81
N PHE A 240 -5.89 14.83 -6.80
CA PHE A 240 -4.64 14.67 -7.52
C PHE A 240 -4.71 13.41 -8.38
N SER A 241 -3.90 13.38 -9.42
CA SER A 241 -3.77 12.24 -10.32
C SER A 241 -2.31 12.07 -10.67
N LEU A 242 -1.90 10.82 -10.85
CA LEU A 242 -0.56 10.51 -11.32
C LEU A 242 -0.42 10.99 -12.78
N PRO A 243 0.76 11.47 -13.18
CA PRO A 243 1.01 11.94 -14.54
C PRO A 243 0.74 10.82 -15.54
N PRO A 244 0.27 11.11 -16.77
CA PRO A 244 0.08 10.09 -17.80
C PRO A 244 1.37 9.30 -18.06
N GLN A 245 1.27 8.00 -18.30
CA GLN A 245 2.43 7.13 -18.52
C GLN A 245 3.33 7.63 -19.68
N GLU A 246 2.75 8.23 -20.72
CA GLU A 246 3.48 8.84 -21.85
C GLU A 246 4.44 9.98 -21.45
N THR A 247 4.25 10.55 -20.26
CA THR A 247 5.07 11.64 -19.71
C THR A 247 6.09 11.16 -18.67
N VAL A 248 6.05 9.89 -18.31
CA VAL A 248 6.94 9.26 -17.34
C VAL A 248 7.99 8.48 -18.13
N SER A 249 9.27 8.88 -18.01
CA SER A 249 10.39 8.24 -18.71
C SER A 249 10.86 6.94 -18.06
N ASP A 250 10.04 6.34 -17.22
CA ASP A 250 10.42 5.27 -16.30
C ASP A 250 9.57 4.03 -16.58
N ASP A 251 10.24 2.94 -16.97
CA ASP A 251 9.66 1.63 -17.27
C ASP A 251 9.23 0.87 -15.98
N SER A 252 8.98 1.60 -14.89
CA SER A 252 8.59 1.01 -13.60
C SER A 252 7.30 0.17 -13.69
N MET A 253 7.28 -0.99 -13.02
CA MET A 253 6.07 -1.82 -12.95
C MET A 253 4.91 -1.13 -12.20
N MET A 254 5.22 -0.29 -11.20
CA MET A 254 4.24 0.33 -10.33
C MET A 254 4.61 1.77 -9.98
N ASN A 255 3.61 2.66 -9.97
CA ASN A 255 3.73 4.02 -9.48
C ASN A 255 2.74 4.25 -8.32
N MET A 256 3.16 4.98 -7.29
CA MET A 256 2.32 5.25 -6.13
C MET A 256 2.39 6.71 -5.75
N GLY A 257 1.26 7.41 -5.85
CA GLY A 257 1.12 8.80 -5.44
C GLY A 257 0.54 8.90 -4.04
N MET A 258 1.08 9.77 -3.21
CA MET A 258 0.60 10.11 -1.86
C MET A 258 0.41 11.62 -1.77
N SER A 259 -0.83 12.06 -1.55
CA SER A 259 -1.15 13.48 -1.50
C SER A 259 -0.66 14.15 -0.22
N GLU A 260 -0.57 15.48 -0.27
CA GLU A 260 -0.37 16.30 0.92
C GLU A 260 -1.41 16.00 2.02
N GLN A 261 -2.64 15.67 1.65
CA GLN A 261 -3.68 15.30 2.60
C GLN A 261 -3.35 14.00 3.35
N MET A 262 -2.81 13.00 2.68
CA MET A 262 -2.38 11.75 3.33
C MET A 262 -1.27 12.03 4.37
N PHE A 263 -0.28 12.86 4.02
CA PHE A 263 0.75 13.29 4.96
C PHE A 263 0.18 14.12 6.11
N ARG A 264 -0.79 15.01 5.84
CA ARG A 264 -1.49 15.81 6.87
C ARG A 264 -2.17 14.91 7.90
N SER A 265 -2.91 13.89 7.46
CA SER A 265 -3.54 12.91 8.34
C SER A 265 -2.50 12.11 9.14
N TYR A 266 -1.38 11.72 8.53
CA TYR A 266 -0.28 11.06 9.22
C TYR A 266 0.30 11.95 10.34
N PHE A 267 0.64 13.20 10.04
CA PHE A 267 1.20 14.11 11.03
C PHE A 267 0.19 14.50 12.13
N ALA A 268 -1.10 14.63 11.80
CA ALA A 268 -2.16 14.80 12.78
C ALA A 268 -2.28 13.59 13.72
N THR A 269 -2.13 12.37 13.19
CA THR A 269 -2.11 11.15 14.01
C THR A 269 -0.96 11.17 15.01
N LEU A 270 0.23 11.56 14.58
CA LEU A 270 1.40 11.66 15.44
C LEU A 270 1.23 12.73 16.52
N GLU A 271 0.70 13.90 16.16
CA GLU A 271 0.38 14.98 17.10
C GLU A 271 -0.65 14.53 18.16
N GLN A 272 -1.80 14.00 17.74
CA GLN A 272 -2.86 13.55 18.66
C GLN A 272 -2.43 12.39 19.56
N SER A 273 -1.51 11.54 19.09
CA SER A 273 -0.92 10.47 19.90
C SER A 273 0.11 10.99 20.92
N GLY A 274 0.46 12.28 20.88
CA GLY A 274 1.49 12.89 21.70
C GLY A 274 2.91 12.49 21.29
N ALA A 275 3.10 11.90 20.10
CA ALA A 275 4.42 11.42 19.66
C ALA A 275 5.42 12.57 19.49
N PHE A 276 4.95 13.78 19.19
CA PHE A 276 5.80 14.98 19.10
C PHE A 276 6.09 15.65 20.44
N ASN A 277 5.54 15.17 21.56
CA ASN A 277 5.82 15.71 22.87
C ASN A 277 7.16 15.17 23.39
N LEU A 278 7.93 16.01 24.06
CA LEU A 278 9.26 15.66 24.57
C LEU A 278 9.52 16.34 25.91
N PHE A 279 10.15 15.60 26.82
CA PHE A 279 10.68 16.14 28.06
C PHE A 279 12.22 16.14 28.02
N ILE A 280 12.82 17.33 28.09
CA ILE A 280 14.27 17.56 28.00
C ILE A 280 14.78 18.02 29.36
N GLY A 281 15.87 17.43 29.86
CA GLY A 281 16.47 17.78 31.15
C GLY A 281 15.78 17.16 32.38
N GLY A 282 16.28 17.49 33.58
CA GLY A 282 15.91 16.80 34.83
C GLY A 282 16.65 15.46 35.04
N GLN A 283 16.51 14.83 36.21
CA GLN A 283 17.21 13.57 36.54
C GLN A 283 16.84 12.39 35.61
N SER A 284 15.67 12.47 34.94
CA SER A 284 15.14 11.44 34.03
C SER A 284 15.02 11.89 32.57
N GLY A 285 15.56 13.07 32.20
CA GLY A 285 15.42 13.63 30.86
C GLY A 285 16.30 12.97 29.80
N SER A 286 15.87 13.05 28.54
CA SER A 286 16.67 12.61 27.40
C SER A 286 17.73 13.66 27.02
N GLY A 287 18.91 13.23 26.57
CA GLY A 287 19.89 14.10 25.91
C GLY A 287 21.15 14.51 26.68
N GLY A 288 21.28 14.17 27.97
CA GLY A 288 22.50 14.45 28.76
C GLY A 288 22.84 15.94 28.96
N ILE A 289 21.96 16.83 28.53
CA ILE A 289 22.11 18.29 28.65
C ILE A 289 21.36 18.74 29.91
N GLN A 290 22.07 19.43 30.81
CA GLN A 290 21.52 19.92 32.08
C GLN A 290 21.39 21.44 32.02
N LEU A 291 20.15 21.94 31.95
CA LEU A 291 19.83 23.33 32.24
C LEU A 291 19.68 23.48 33.75
N SER A 292 20.06 24.63 34.29
CA SER A 292 19.89 24.94 35.70
C SER A 292 19.44 26.38 35.93
N THR A 293 18.94 26.66 37.13
CA THR A 293 18.46 28.00 37.47
C THR A 293 19.57 29.03 37.37
N SER A 294 20.82 28.68 37.70
CA SER A 294 21.99 29.56 37.57
C SER A 294 22.24 30.02 36.13
N MET A 295 22.06 29.14 35.14
CA MET A 295 22.20 29.49 33.72
C MET A 295 21.14 30.50 33.27
N LEU A 296 19.93 30.47 33.85
CA LEU A 296 18.83 31.36 33.50
C LEU A 296 18.87 32.71 34.25
N GLN A 297 19.72 32.87 35.26
CA GLN A 297 19.76 34.08 36.10
C GLN A 297 20.08 35.35 35.32
N SER A 298 20.87 35.26 34.23
CA SER A 298 21.19 36.44 33.41
C SER A 298 19.94 36.99 32.69
N ALA A 299 19.00 36.10 32.37
CA ALA A 299 17.74 36.45 31.71
C ALA A 299 16.59 36.72 32.68
N ILE A 300 16.57 36.01 33.81
CA ILE A 300 15.53 36.06 34.84
C ILE A 300 16.21 36.24 36.21
N PRO A 301 16.61 37.48 36.58
CA PRO A 301 17.39 37.72 37.80
C PRO A 301 16.70 37.30 39.09
N SER A 302 15.35 37.28 39.12
CA SER A 302 14.57 36.85 40.28
C SER A 302 14.77 35.38 40.67
N LEU A 303 15.32 34.55 39.78
CA LEU A 303 15.64 33.15 40.10
C LEU A 303 16.73 33.02 41.16
N SER A 304 17.63 34.00 41.28
CA SER A 304 18.71 34.00 42.27
C SER A 304 18.20 34.08 43.72
N SER A 305 17.09 34.80 43.94
CA SER A 305 16.46 34.92 45.27
C SER A 305 15.45 33.81 45.52
N GLN A 306 14.75 33.35 44.49
CA GLN A 306 13.74 32.29 44.59
C GLN A 306 14.35 30.89 44.76
N TYR A 307 15.52 30.64 44.16
CA TYR A 307 16.24 29.37 44.24
C TYR A 307 17.70 29.60 44.68
N PRO A 308 17.98 29.68 46.00
CA PRO A 308 19.33 29.94 46.54
C PRO A 308 20.34 28.82 46.27
N GLN A 309 19.86 27.60 45.98
CA GLN A 309 20.66 26.48 45.50
C GLN A 309 20.36 26.26 44.02
N ASP A 310 21.36 25.85 43.24
CA ASP A 310 21.16 25.61 41.80
C ASP A 310 20.24 24.40 41.60
N VAL A 311 19.13 24.60 40.92
CA VAL A 311 18.11 23.57 40.68
C VAL A 311 18.07 23.23 39.20
N ALA A 312 17.88 21.95 38.88
CA ALA A 312 17.69 21.51 37.52
C ALA A 312 16.44 22.14 36.89
N VAL A 313 16.63 22.65 35.68
CA VAL A 313 15.57 23.15 34.81
C VAL A 313 15.31 22.11 33.72
N ALA A 314 14.04 21.91 33.41
CA ALA A 314 13.58 21.04 32.35
C ALA A 314 12.76 21.84 31.32
N LEU A 315 12.75 21.35 30.09
CA LEU A 315 11.89 21.84 29.03
C LEU A 315 10.81 20.78 28.77
N ASN A 316 9.55 21.13 28.99
CA ASN A 316 8.42 20.32 28.58
C ASN A 316 7.90 20.85 27.24
N VAL A 317 8.10 20.07 26.19
CA VAL A 317 7.73 20.41 24.82
C VAL A 317 6.42 19.74 24.47
N VAL A 318 5.43 20.53 24.11
CA VAL A 318 4.10 20.05 23.74
C VAL A 318 3.71 20.64 22.38
N LEU A 319 3.37 19.80 21.43
CA LEU A 319 2.79 20.25 20.17
C LEU A 319 1.27 20.27 20.31
N ALA A 320 0.67 21.47 20.25
CA ALA A 320 -0.78 21.65 20.43
C ALA A 320 -1.50 22.13 19.16
N LYS A 321 -0.75 22.59 18.15
CA LYS A 321 -1.27 23.00 16.84
C LYS A 321 -0.98 21.91 15.83
N LEU A 322 -1.92 21.67 14.92
CA LEU A 322 -1.76 20.69 13.86
C LEU A 322 -0.55 21.03 12.97
N PRO A 323 0.34 20.06 12.69
CA PRO A 323 1.45 20.25 11.77
C PRO A 323 0.96 20.63 10.36
N VAL A 324 1.69 21.52 9.69
CA VAL A 324 1.39 21.92 8.31
C VAL A 324 2.48 21.39 7.39
N ILE A 325 2.13 20.41 6.56
CA ILE A 325 2.99 19.90 5.49
C ILE A 325 2.70 20.67 4.20
N THR A 326 3.74 20.94 3.41
CA THR A 326 3.62 21.47 2.05
C THR A 326 4.58 20.74 1.13
N LEU A 327 4.05 20.21 0.03
CA LEU A 327 4.84 19.55 -1.02
C LEU A 327 5.00 20.50 -2.20
N VAL A 328 6.26 20.80 -2.55
CA VAL A 328 6.65 21.59 -3.72
C VAL A 328 7.54 20.74 -4.63
N GLU A 329 7.78 21.21 -5.85
CA GLU A 329 8.63 20.45 -6.77
C GLU A 329 10.02 20.21 -6.16
N GLY A 330 10.40 18.93 -6.07
CA GLY A 330 11.68 18.48 -5.52
C GLY A 330 11.84 18.58 -4.00
N GLY A 331 10.81 18.98 -3.24
CA GLY A 331 10.98 19.16 -1.79
C GLY A 331 9.70 19.20 -0.96
N ALA A 332 9.82 18.87 0.32
CA ALA A 332 8.73 18.91 1.28
C ALA A 332 9.15 19.69 2.53
N VAL A 333 8.24 20.52 3.05
CA VAL A 333 8.47 21.33 4.24
C VAL A 333 7.36 21.06 5.26
N LEU A 334 7.75 20.70 6.48
CA LEU A 334 6.86 20.58 7.62
C LEU A 334 7.07 21.76 8.55
N SER A 335 6.00 22.50 8.81
CA SER A 335 5.98 23.59 9.80
C SER A 335 5.23 23.13 11.05
N ILE A 336 5.87 23.26 12.21
CA ILE A 336 5.30 22.93 13.51
C ILE A 336 5.54 24.07 14.50
N SER A 337 4.59 24.24 15.42
CA SER A 337 4.66 25.29 16.45
C SER A 337 4.51 24.71 17.86
N PRO A 338 5.55 24.06 18.41
CA PRO A 338 5.48 23.49 19.75
C PRO A 338 5.59 24.57 20.83
N ALA A 339 4.84 24.39 21.91
CA ALA A 339 4.99 25.15 23.13
C ALA A 339 6.12 24.54 23.98
N VAL A 340 7.10 25.35 24.33
CA VAL A 340 8.26 24.99 25.17
C VAL A 340 8.07 25.61 26.54
N GLN A 341 7.66 24.80 27.51
CA GLN A 341 7.51 25.22 28.90
C GLN A 341 8.85 25.06 29.61
N VAL A 342 9.40 26.18 30.10
CA VAL A 342 10.61 26.21 30.92
C VAL A 342 10.17 26.05 32.37
N ALA A 343 10.57 24.94 33.00
CA ALA A 343 10.08 24.58 34.31
C ALA A 343 11.19 24.11 35.27
N VAL A 344 11.04 24.41 36.55
CA VAL A 344 11.93 23.91 37.61
C VAL A 344 11.31 22.65 38.20
N GLY A 345 12.05 21.53 38.22
CA GLY A 345 11.56 20.28 38.79
C GLY A 345 12.18 19.02 38.19
N SER A 346 11.96 17.88 38.85
CA SER A 346 12.56 16.60 38.50
C SER A 346 11.80 15.77 37.48
N SER A 347 10.54 16.12 37.16
CA SER A 347 9.67 15.39 36.22
C SER A 347 8.52 16.26 35.71
N ALA A 348 7.97 15.97 34.53
CA ALA A 348 6.85 16.72 33.94
C ALA A 348 5.63 16.88 34.88
N SER A 349 5.35 15.90 35.75
CA SER A 349 4.21 15.92 36.69
C SER A 349 4.45 16.71 37.98
N SER A 350 5.69 17.11 38.26
CA SER A 350 6.08 17.76 39.52
C SER A 350 6.87 19.06 39.29
N SER A 351 6.83 19.61 38.07
CA SER A 351 7.58 20.81 37.71
C SER A 351 6.73 22.06 37.80
N GLU A 352 7.33 23.15 38.30
CA GLU A 352 6.75 24.48 38.33
C GLU A 352 7.16 25.25 37.07
N THR A 353 6.19 25.71 36.27
CA THR A 353 6.49 26.44 35.02
C THR A 353 6.84 27.89 35.30
N LEU A 354 8.05 28.29 34.90
CA LEU A 354 8.54 29.66 34.99
C LEU A 354 7.96 30.51 33.85
N CYS A 355 8.10 30.03 32.62
CA CYS A 355 7.61 30.69 31.41
C CYS A 355 7.33 29.68 30.30
N THR A 356 6.54 30.09 29.30
CA THR A 356 6.26 29.31 28.10
C THR A 356 6.67 30.10 26.88
N LEU A 357 7.49 29.48 26.02
CA LEU A 357 7.83 30.00 24.71
C LEU A 357 7.07 29.23 23.64
N GLU A 358 6.60 29.90 22.61
CA GLU A 358 6.14 29.26 21.38
C GLU A 358 7.29 29.24 20.38
N ALA A 359 7.59 28.06 19.85
CA ALA A 359 8.62 27.89 18.84
C ALA A 359 8.01 27.88 17.45
N ASP A 360 8.62 28.56 16.48
CA ASP A 360 8.34 28.37 15.06
C ASP A 360 9.46 27.52 14.45
N VAL A 361 9.12 26.28 14.09
CA VAL A 361 10.08 25.28 13.59
C VAL A 361 9.68 24.87 12.19
N ARG A 362 10.60 25.10 11.24
CA ARG A 362 10.47 24.65 9.84
C ARG A 362 11.46 23.53 9.57
N LEU A 363 10.96 22.44 9.02
CA LEU A 363 11.72 21.22 8.78
C LEU A 363 11.66 20.88 7.29
N GLY A 364 12.82 20.75 6.66
CA GLY A 364 12.94 20.10 5.37
C GLY A 364 12.82 18.59 5.54
N LEU A 365 11.99 17.95 4.74
CA LEU A 365 11.76 16.51 4.77
C LEU A 365 12.55 15.84 3.65
N GLN A 366 13.35 14.85 4.03
CA GLN A 366 13.96 13.91 3.11
C GLN A 366 13.16 12.61 3.17
N LEU A 367 12.55 12.27 2.04
CA LEU A 367 11.78 11.04 1.87
C LEU A 367 12.66 9.97 1.26
N SER A 368 12.54 8.73 1.74
CA SER A 368 13.19 7.56 1.15
C SER A 368 12.30 6.34 1.28
N VAL A 369 12.41 5.39 0.37
CA VAL A 369 11.54 4.21 0.36
C VAL A 369 12.36 2.97 0.67
N THR A 370 11.82 2.13 1.55
CA THR A 370 12.31 0.78 1.83
C THR A 370 11.40 -0.24 1.15
N THR A 371 11.71 -1.53 1.27
CA THR A 371 10.90 -2.60 0.65
C THR A 371 9.42 -2.63 1.07
N THR A 372 9.04 -1.97 2.17
CA THR A 372 7.64 -1.94 2.65
C THR A 372 7.14 -0.59 3.15
N SER A 373 8.00 0.43 3.24
CA SER A 373 7.67 1.64 4.00
C SER A 373 8.39 2.87 3.48
N LEU A 374 7.69 4.01 3.52
CA LEU A 374 8.24 5.34 3.34
C LEU A 374 8.89 5.81 4.64
N LYS A 375 10.17 6.14 4.60
CA LYS A 375 10.94 6.70 5.70
C LYS A 375 11.05 8.21 5.54
N ILE A 376 10.94 8.91 6.66
CA ILE A 376 10.99 10.37 6.72
C ILE A 376 12.14 10.74 7.66
N VAL A 377 13.09 11.49 7.11
CA VAL A 377 14.16 12.14 7.88
C VAL A 377 13.93 13.64 7.80
N VAL A 378 14.16 14.35 8.90
CA VAL A 378 13.97 15.79 8.98
C VAL A 378 15.25 16.51 9.32
N ALA A 379 15.42 17.66 8.68
CA ALA A 379 16.48 18.62 8.98
C ALA A 379 15.87 20.01 9.17
N LEU A 380 16.48 20.83 10.02
CA LEU A 380 16.02 22.19 10.25
C LEU A 380 16.22 23.04 8.98
N GLN A 381 15.19 23.79 8.60
CA GLN A 381 15.21 24.72 7.48
C GLN A 381 15.14 26.16 7.99
N GLY A 382 16.31 26.74 8.29
CA GLY A 382 16.44 28.07 8.90
C GLY A 382 16.71 27.99 10.39
N ALA A 383 16.50 29.10 11.11
CA ALA A 383 16.64 29.16 12.57
C ALA A 383 15.30 28.94 13.26
N ILE A 384 15.32 28.44 14.50
CA ILE A 384 14.12 28.32 15.33
C ILE A 384 13.77 29.70 15.89
N GLY A 385 12.58 30.20 15.56
CA GLY A 385 12.02 31.38 16.22
C GLY A 385 11.46 30.99 17.58
N LEU A 386 11.73 31.75 18.64
CA LEU A 386 11.10 31.58 19.95
C LEU A 386 10.41 32.88 20.38
N GLU A 387 9.16 32.80 20.80
CA GLU A 387 8.42 33.94 21.35
C GLU A 387 7.89 33.62 22.74
N VAL A 388 8.12 34.51 23.72
CA VAL A 388 7.57 34.32 25.07
C VAL A 388 6.07 34.63 25.03
N VAL A 389 5.24 33.62 25.31
CA VAL A 389 3.78 33.74 25.27
C VAL A 389 3.19 33.94 26.66
N SER A 390 3.79 33.32 27.68
CA SER A 390 3.37 33.49 29.06
C SER A 390 4.55 33.39 30.02
N SER A 391 4.46 34.07 31.15
CA SER A 391 5.50 34.02 32.17
C SER A 391 4.94 34.27 33.56
N SER A 392 5.27 33.40 34.51
CA SER A 392 5.01 33.55 35.94
C SER A 392 6.08 34.39 36.63
N VAL A 393 7.25 34.49 36.00
CA VAL A 393 8.40 35.29 36.45
C VAL A 393 8.68 36.43 35.47
N LYS A 394 9.31 37.51 35.93
CA LYS A 394 9.66 38.62 35.03
C LYS A 394 10.91 38.26 34.23
N VAL A 395 10.76 38.08 32.92
CA VAL A 395 11.89 37.91 31.99
C VAL A 395 12.42 39.30 31.62
N GLU A 396 13.66 39.61 32.01
CA GLU A 396 14.26 40.94 31.78
C GLU A 396 15.11 40.97 30.51
N GLN A 397 15.83 39.89 30.20
CA GLN A 397 16.59 39.74 28.94
C GLN A 397 16.01 38.59 28.12
N VAL A 398 14.99 38.92 27.29
CA VAL A 398 14.28 37.93 26.48
C VAL A 398 15.21 37.24 25.48
N ASP A 399 16.13 37.96 24.86
CA ASP A 399 17.03 37.38 23.84
C ASP A 399 18.02 36.39 24.45
N GLN A 400 18.54 36.67 25.66
CA GLN A 400 19.39 35.71 26.37
C GLN A 400 18.62 34.44 26.75
N LEU A 401 17.37 34.57 27.21
CA LEU A 401 16.53 33.41 27.49
C LEU A 401 16.35 32.55 26.23
N ARG A 402 16.07 33.19 25.09
CA ARG A 402 15.90 32.52 23.80
C ARG A 402 17.16 31.76 23.40
N GLU A 403 18.33 32.39 23.45
CA GLU A 403 19.61 31.75 23.11
C GLU A 403 19.88 30.52 23.97
N ILE A 404 19.68 30.63 25.29
CA ILE A 404 19.86 29.51 26.21
C ILE A 404 18.89 28.37 25.89
N VAL A 405 17.60 28.67 25.71
CA VAL A 405 16.58 27.65 25.46
C VAL A 405 16.79 26.98 24.10
N VAL A 406 17.03 27.73 23.02
CA VAL A 406 17.27 27.19 21.66
C VAL A 406 18.47 26.25 21.67
N SER A 407 19.56 26.61 22.36
CA SER A 407 20.80 25.82 22.37
C SER A 407 20.61 24.37 22.85
N VAL A 408 19.60 24.15 23.70
CA VAL A 408 19.24 22.83 24.23
C VAL A 408 18.07 22.21 23.47
N PHE A 409 17.04 23.02 23.21
CA PHE A 409 15.82 22.59 22.54
C PHE A 409 16.09 22.05 21.13
N GLU A 410 16.86 22.77 20.32
CA GLU A 410 17.06 22.46 18.90
C GLU A 410 17.59 21.03 18.70
N LYS A 411 18.71 20.71 19.36
CA LYS A 411 19.37 19.41 19.19
C LYS A 411 18.52 18.28 19.75
N ALA A 412 17.99 18.42 20.96
CA ALA A 412 17.21 17.37 21.61
C ALA A 412 15.91 17.10 20.86
N TYR A 413 15.22 18.16 20.41
CA TYR A 413 13.97 18.03 19.68
C TYR A 413 14.18 17.46 18.28
N LEU A 414 15.21 17.88 17.54
CA LEU A 414 15.51 17.32 16.21
C LEU A 414 15.85 15.83 16.26
N LEU A 415 16.57 15.38 17.31
CA LEU A 415 16.84 13.96 17.54
C LEU A 415 15.54 13.18 17.81
N HIS A 416 14.66 13.72 18.65
CA HIS A 416 13.37 13.11 18.96
C HIS A 416 12.47 13.00 17.73
N LEU A 417 12.35 14.09 16.95
CA LEU A 417 11.56 14.11 15.71
C LEU A 417 12.06 13.05 14.72
N ASN A 418 13.38 12.96 14.51
CA ASN A 418 13.94 11.93 13.63
C ASN A 418 13.68 10.52 14.16
N ALA A 419 13.74 10.28 15.48
CA ALA A 419 13.41 8.99 16.05
C ALA A 419 11.94 8.60 15.79
N VAL A 420 11.00 9.53 16.02
CA VAL A 420 9.56 9.32 15.77
C VAL A 420 9.28 9.07 14.28
N LEU A 421 9.85 9.91 13.40
CA LEU A 421 9.58 9.86 11.96
C LEU A 421 10.33 8.72 11.23
N SER A 422 11.41 8.20 11.83
CA SER A 422 12.14 7.03 11.30
C SER A 422 11.32 5.74 11.27
N VAL A 423 10.22 5.65 12.04
CA VAL A 423 9.27 4.54 11.92
C VAL A 423 8.66 4.52 10.52
N GLY A 424 8.32 5.70 10.00
CA GLY A 424 7.81 5.89 8.64
C GLY A 424 6.33 5.56 8.47
N VAL A 425 5.91 5.50 7.21
CA VAL A 425 4.56 5.14 6.78
C VAL A 425 4.63 3.81 6.04
N SER A 426 3.83 2.82 6.45
CA SER A 426 3.75 1.55 5.71
C SER A 426 3.05 1.79 4.38
N LEU A 427 3.61 1.28 3.28
CA LEU A 427 3.03 1.42 1.95
C LEU A 427 1.99 0.30 1.69
N PRO A 428 0.98 0.53 0.82
CA PRO A 428 0.00 -0.48 0.40
C PRO A 428 0.64 -1.74 -0.20
N LYS A 429 0.65 -2.84 0.55
CA LYS A 429 1.30 -4.09 0.15
C LYS A 429 0.31 -5.24 0.04
N ILE A 430 0.67 -6.21 -0.80
CA ILE A 430 0.02 -7.52 -0.89
C ILE A 430 0.98 -8.56 -0.33
N ALA A 431 0.45 -9.60 0.34
CA ALA A 431 1.28 -10.65 0.91
C ALA A 431 2.17 -11.32 -0.16
N ASN A 432 3.43 -11.55 0.20
CA ASN A 432 4.48 -12.17 -0.64
C ASN A 432 4.95 -11.30 -1.82
N ILE A 433 4.71 -9.98 -1.81
CA ILE A 433 5.26 -9.04 -2.79
C ILE A 433 6.10 -7.98 -2.06
N GLN A 434 7.24 -7.63 -2.63
CA GLN A 434 8.11 -6.54 -2.18
C GLN A 434 8.37 -5.54 -3.31
N TYR A 435 8.69 -4.30 -2.95
CA TYR A 435 9.17 -3.29 -3.90
C TYR A 435 10.66 -3.46 -4.16
N VAL A 436 11.04 -3.36 -5.42
CA VAL A 436 12.42 -3.41 -5.90
C VAL A 436 12.80 -2.03 -6.45
N ASP A 437 14.02 -1.60 -6.09
CA ASP A 437 14.64 -0.33 -6.50
C ASP A 437 13.68 0.89 -6.46
N PRO A 438 13.00 1.14 -5.32
CA PRO A 438 12.02 2.20 -5.26
C PRO A 438 12.70 3.59 -5.30
N ALA A 439 12.33 4.38 -6.28
CA ALA A 439 12.68 5.79 -6.39
C ALA A 439 11.52 6.66 -5.91
N ILE A 440 11.83 7.83 -5.33
CA ILE A 440 10.82 8.78 -4.87
C ILE A 440 11.07 10.16 -5.47
N GLU A 441 9.99 10.74 -6.00
CA GLU A 441 9.94 12.07 -6.57
C GLU A 441 8.90 12.90 -5.80
N ILE A 442 9.17 14.18 -5.63
CA ILE A 442 8.24 15.09 -4.95
C ILE A 442 7.76 16.10 -5.98
N HIS A 443 6.45 16.13 -6.17
CA HIS A 443 5.78 17.09 -7.02
C HIS A 443 4.97 18.06 -6.17
N LYS A 444 4.50 19.14 -6.80
CA LYS A 444 3.56 20.04 -6.14
C LYS A 444 2.30 19.29 -5.68
N GLY A 445 2.11 19.19 -4.36
CA GLY A 445 0.92 18.61 -3.72
C GLY A 445 0.91 17.08 -3.52
N TYR A 446 1.91 16.35 -4.00
CA TYR A 446 2.02 14.89 -3.78
C TYR A 446 3.45 14.38 -3.91
N ALA A 447 3.75 13.25 -3.27
CA ALA A 447 4.97 12.48 -3.49
C ALA A 447 4.65 11.23 -4.32
N GLN A 448 5.51 10.88 -5.27
CA GLN A 448 5.37 9.72 -6.14
C GLN A 448 6.51 8.74 -5.90
N VAL A 449 6.17 7.46 -5.72
CA VAL A 449 7.11 6.35 -5.68
C VAL A 449 7.02 5.59 -6.99
N ASN A 450 8.16 5.35 -7.64
CA ASN A 450 8.28 4.49 -8.81
C ASN A 450 9.08 3.25 -8.40
N CYS A 451 8.60 2.06 -8.71
CA CYS A 451 9.28 0.83 -8.32
C CYS A 451 8.88 -0.37 -9.17
N ASP A 452 9.75 -1.36 -9.15
CA ASP A 452 9.45 -2.71 -9.64
C ASP A 452 8.93 -3.60 -8.52
N LEU A 453 8.40 -4.77 -8.90
CA LEU A 453 7.83 -5.74 -7.98
C LEU A 453 8.59 -7.06 -8.04
N ASP A 454 8.74 -7.69 -6.88
CA ASP A 454 9.27 -9.05 -6.81
C ASP A 454 8.50 -9.93 -5.82
N TYR A 455 8.47 -11.24 -6.10
CA TYR A 455 7.84 -12.22 -5.24
C TYR A 455 8.81 -12.73 -4.18
N LEU A 456 8.36 -12.68 -2.92
CA LEU A 456 9.08 -13.30 -1.80
C LEU A 456 8.87 -14.82 -1.85
N ALA A 457 9.96 -15.54 -2.18
CA ALA A 457 10.02 -17.00 -2.28
C ALA A 457 9.76 -17.72 -0.95
#